data_AF-A0A1V6BKT1-F1
#
_entry.id   AF-A0A1V6BKT1-F1
#
_cell.length_a   1.000
_cell.length_b   1.000
_cell.length_c   1.000
_cell.angle_alpha   90.00
_cell.angle_beta   90.00
_cell.angle_gamma   90.00
#
_symmetry.space_group_name_H-M   'P 1'
#
loop_
_entity.id
_entity.type
_entity.pdbx_description
1 polymer ?
#
loop_
_entity_poly.entity_id
_entity_poly.type
_entity_poly.pdbx_seq_one_letter_code
_entity_poly.pdbx_strand_id
1 'polypeptide(L)'
;MENLLLNFLIIALVLCFVAAIVLLIFSSRLPKWLGYGVLTLHTALAVTAVFLFLRHNHPVYVSLIFSFTVYTGILLFACIVRNNFAMALKIYASVFLLALPLFVISPSRLITIMTLGHLNASHAGELHLTGDYYLEKEHGMIEQKNTEATYKIIRRMGIFNKTLTRNIQINFRPDSVKVLFLDEKSEIRLRVYERSASDSADISVNLTRNNTSFDITKKTQ
;
A
#
# COMPACT_ATOMS: atom_id res chain seq x y z
N MET A 1 9.87 -9.80 3.27
CA MET A 1 10.42 -8.76 4.17
C MET A 1 9.46 -7.57 4.30
N GLU A 2 8.76 -7.19 3.23
CA GLU A 2 7.80 -6.07 3.18
C GLU A 2 6.62 -6.20 4.16
N ASN A 3 6.04 -7.39 4.32
CA ASN A 3 4.95 -7.62 5.27
C ASN A 3 5.34 -7.37 6.74
N LEU A 4 6.58 -7.69 7.12
CA LEU A 4 7.07 -7.47 8.47
C LEU A 4 7.34 -5.98 8.73
N LEU A 5 7.89 -5.28 7.73
CA LEU A 5 8.10 -3.84 7.77
C LEU A 5 6.77 -3.06 7.82
N LEU A 6 5.77 -3.51 7.06
CA LEU A 6 4.42 -2.95 7.08
C LEU A 6 3.78 -3.05 8.47
N ASN A 7 3.79 -4.25 9.05
CA ASN A 7 3.25 -4.49 10.39
C ASN A 7 4.00 -3.67 11.44
N PHE A 8 5.33 -3.59 11.34
CA PHE A 8 6.16 -2.77 12.21
C PHE A 8 5.76 -1.28 12.14
N LEU A 9 5.59 -0.74 10.92
CA LEU A 9 5.18 0.65 10.74
C LEU A 9 3.78 0.94 11.30
N ILE A 10 2.84 0.03 11.13
CA ILE A 10 1.49 0.14 11.71
C ILE A 10 1.55 0.16 13.24
N ILE A 11 2.27 -0.79 13.83
CA ILE A 11 2.42 -0.87 15.29
C ILE A 11 3.10 0.40 15.82
N ALA A 12 4.15 0.87 15.16
CA ALA A 12 4.84 2.10 15.52
C ALA A 12 3.94 3.33 15.42
N LEU A 13 3.09 3.42 14.40
CA LEU A 13 2.11 4.50 14.25
C LEU A 13 1.06 4.49 15.36
N VAL A 14 0.52 3.31 15.70
CA VAL A 14 -0.46 3.17 16.80
C VAL A 14 0.18 3.58 18.14
N LEU A 15 1.40 3.10 18.42
CA LEU A 15 2.15 3.51 19.60
C LEU A 15 2.43 5.02 19.61
N CYS A 16 2.72 5.61 18.45
CA CYS A 16 2.89 7.05 18.30
C CYS A 16 1.61 7.82 18.65
N PHE A 17 0.43 7.37 18.21
CA PHE A 17 -0.83 8.01 18.59
C PHE A 17 -1.10 7.91 20.09
N VAL A 18 -0.87 6.75 20.69
CA VAL A 18 -1.00 6.57 22.15
C VAL A 18 -0.07 7.51 22.89
N ALA A 19 1.21 7.56 22.51
CA ALA A 19 2.20 8.46 23.09
C ALA A 19 1.81 9.93 22.91
N ALA A 20 1.29 10.32 21.74
CA ALA A 20 0.84 11.68 21.46
C ALA A 20 -0.35 12.09 22.35
N ILE A 21 -1.31 11.18 22.60
CA ILE A 21 -2.43 11.43 23.52
C ILE A 21 -1.91 11.65 24.95
N VAL A 22 -1.02 10.78 25.42
CA VAL A 22 -0.40 10.91 26.75
C VAL A 22 0.34 12.25 26.85
N LEU A 23 1.17 12.58 25.86
CA LEU A 23 1.89 13.85 25.81
C LEU A 23 0.95 15.06 25.77
N LEU A 24 -0.16 15.00 25.03
CA LEU A 24 -1.17 16.06 24.99
C LEU A 24 -1.76 16.35 26.37
N ILE A 25 -2.08 15.31 27.15
CA ILE A 25 -2.60 15.43 28.52
C ILE A 25 -1.59 16.17 29.40
N PHE A 26 -0.31 15.77 29.34
CA PHE A 26 0.76 16.33 30.18
C PHE A 26 1.48 17.55 29.58
N SER A 27 1.15 17.96 28.37
CA SER A 27 1.94 18.91 27.57
C SER A 27 2.20 20.25 28.27
N SER A 28 1.24 20.77 29.04
CA SER A 28 1.38 22.00 29.81
C SER A 28 2.35 21.88 31.00
N ARG A 29 2.71 20.66 31.39
CA ARG A 29 3.65 20.36 32.48
C ARG A 29 5.01 19.91 31.95
N LEU A 30 5.15 19.72 30.63
CA LEU A 30 6.40 19.26 30.04
C LEU A 30 7.43 20.40 30.02
N PRO A 31 8.68 20.12 30.38
CA PRO A 31 9.75 21.11 30.25
C PRO A 31 10.01 21.42 28.77
N LYS A 32 10.30 22.71 28.47
CA LYS A 32 10.48 23.20 27.10
C LYS A 32 11.59 22.48 26.33
N TRP A 33 12.61 21.96 27.02
CA TRP A 33 13.71 21.23 26.38
C TRP A 33 13.24 19.95 25.67
N LEU A 34 12.16 19.30 26.14
CA LEU A 34 11.56 18.15 25.43
C LEU A 34 10.96 18.59 24.10
N GLY A 35 10.26 19.73 24.08
CA GLY A 35 9.70 20.29 22.84
C GLY A 35 10.80 20.63 21.83
N TYR A 36 11.89 21.27 22.26
CA TYR A 36 13.05 21.54 21.42
C TYR A 36 13.78 20.25 20.99
N GLY A 37 13.91 19.25 21.87
CA GLY A 37 14.52 17.97 21.54
C GLY A 37 13.76 17.23 20.43
N VAL A 38 12.43 17.17 20.54
CA VAL A 38 11.58 16.58 19.49
C VAL A 38 11.64 17.41 18.20
N LEU A 39 11.69 18.74 18.29
CA LEU A 39 11.86 19.62 17.12
C LEU A 39 13.19 19.36 16.40
N THR A 40 14.29 19.23 17.13
CA THR A 40 15.62 18.91 16.56
C THR A 40 15.61 17.54 15.90
N LEU A 41 15.02 16.52 16.53
CA LEU A 41 14.89 15.20 15.94
C LEU A 41 14.05 15.23 14.66
N HIS A 42 12.90 15.91 14.70
CA HIS A 42 12.00 16.04 13.56
C HIS A 42 12.66 16.76 12.39
N THR A 43 13.36 17.86 12.64
CA THR A 43 14.09 18.60 11.61
C THR A 43 15.23 17.78 11.02
N ALA A 44 16.00 17.04 11.84
CA ALA A 44 17.05 16.14 11.35
C ALA A 44 16.48 15.03 10.45
N LEU A 45 15.37 14.40 10.84
CA LEU A 45 14.70 13.39 10.03
C LEU A 45 14.14 13.97 8.74
N ALA A 46 13.49 15.13 8.79
CA ALA A 46 12.95 15.80 7.60
C ALA A 46 14.05 16.15 6.59
N VAL A 47 15.17 16.71 7.05
CA VAL A 47 16.32 17.02 6.19
C VAL A 47 16.90 15.73 5.58
N THR A 48 17.04 14.68 6.38
CA THR A 48 17.52 13.37 5.90
C THR A 48 16.57 12.76 4.88
N ALA A 49 15.25 12.85 5.10
CA ALA A 49 14.23 12.39 4.16
C ALA A 49 14.36 13.09 2.81
N VAL A 50 14.48 14.43 2.82
CA VAL A 50 14.65 15.23 1.60
C VAL A 50 15.95 14.87 0.89
N PHE A 51 17.07 14.74 1.61
CA PHE A 51 18.35 14.37 1.02
C PHE A 51 18.31 13.00 0.34
N LEU A 52 17.73 11.99 0.98
CA LEU A 52 17.60 10.66 0.42
C LEU A 52 16.61 10.60 -0.73
N PHE A 53 15.52 11.36 -0.65
CA PHE A 53 14.54 11.49 -1.73
C PHE A 53 15.20 12.05 -3.00
N LEU A 54 16.04 13.09 -2.86
CA LEU A 54 16.78 13.66 -3.99
C LEU A 54 17.79 12.68 -4.60
N ARG A 55 18.44 11.84 -3.78
CA ARG A 55 19.47 10.89 -4.24
C ARG A 55 18.93 9.61 -4.90
N HIS A 56 17.62 9.33 -4.89
CA HIS A 56 16.97 8.18 -5.57
C HIS A 56 17.58 6.78 -5.33
N ASN A 57 18.49 6.62 -4.36
CA ASN A 57 19.29 5.39 -4.25
C ASN A 57 18.57 4.26 -3.51
N HIS A 58 17.58 4.56 -2.66
CA HIS A 58 17.07 3.60 -1.68
C HIS A 58 15.59 3.82 -1.31
N PRO A 59 14.61 3.30 -2.08
CA PRO A 59 13.19 3.56 -1.87
C PRO A 59 12.70 3.12 -0.48
N VAL A 60 13.16 1.97 0.04
CA VAL A 60 12.76 1.47 1.36
C VAL A 60 13.21 2.39 2.51
N TYR A 61 14.44 2.92 2.45
CA TYR A 61 14.98 3.78 3.49
C TYR A 61 14.34 5.16 3.48
N VAL A 62 14.06 5.70 2.29
CA VAL A 62 13.30 6.95 2.12
C VAL A 62 11.93 6.83 2.79
N SER A 63 11.23 5.72 2.53
CA SER A 63 9.91 5.44 3.10
C SER A 63 9.92 5.30 4.62
N LEU A 64 10.92 4.60 5.18
CA LEU A 64 11.09 4.50 6.62
C LEU A 64 11.31 5.87 7.27
N ILE A 65 12.26 6.65 6.75
CA ILE A 65 12.61 7.96 7.31
C ILE A 65 11.46 8.95 7.15
N PHE A 66 10.73 8.90 6.03
CA PHE A 66 9.50 9.68 5.83
C PHE A 66 8.44 9.31 6.88
N SER A 67 8.21 8.02 7.12
CA SER A 67 7.26 7.56 8.15
C SER A 67 7.64 8.07 9.54
N PHE A 68 8.91 7.95 9.93
CA PHE A 68 9.41 8.50 11.20
C PHE A 68 9.35 10.03 11.28
N THR A 69 9.48 10.73 10.16
CA THR A 69 9.27 12.18 10.09
C THR A 69 7.83 12.54 10.42
N VAL A 70 6.86 11.78 9.91
CA VAL A 70 5.44 11.97 10.26
C VAL A 70 5.19 11.68 11.74
N TYR A 71 5.74 10.57 12.26
CA TYR A 71 5.53 10.17 13.66
C TYR A 71 6.09 11.23 14.62
N THR A 72 7.31 11.71 14.36
CA THR A 72 7.92 12.78 15.15
C THR A 72 7.19 14.11 14.99
N GLY A 73 6.56 14.39 13.85
CA GLY A 73 5.69 15.56 13.66
C GLY A 73 4.43 15.52 14.54
N ILE A 74 3.80 14.34 14.67
CA ILE A 74 2.66 14.12 15.59
C ILE A 74 3.09 14.34 17.05
N LEU A 75 4.23 13.76 17.46
CA LEU A 75 4.76 13.96 18.81
C LEU A 75 5.16 15.41 19.07
N LEU A 76 5.73 16.08 18.08
CA LEU A 76 6.08 17.50 18.16
C LEU A 76 4.85 18.33 18.47
N PHE A 77 3.76 18.13 17.72
CA PHE A 77 2.49 18.82 17.98
C PHE A 77 2.03 18.61 19.42
N ALA A 78 2.01 17.36 19.89
CA ALA A 78 1.59 17.03 21.25
C ALA A 78 2.44 17.75 22.31
N CYS A 79 3.75 17.87 22.11
CA CYS A 79 4.65 18.56 23.02
C CYS A 79 4.49 20.09 23.03
N ILE A 80 4.18 20.72 21.89
CA ILE A 80 4.26 22.19 21.76
C ILE A 80 2.92 22.91 21.82
N VAL A 81 1.79 22.25 21.52
CA VAL A 81 0.50 22.92 21.29
C VAL A 81 0.00 23.72 22.48
N ARG A 82 0.12 23.19 23.70
CA ARG A 82 -0.28 23.86 24.97
C ARG A 82 0.83 24.71 25.59
N ASN A 83 2.03 24.71 25.02
CA ASN A 83 3.18 25.48 25.51
C ASN A 83 3.32 26.82 24.77
N ASN A 84 4.12 27.73 25.33
CA ASN A 84 4.40 29.04 24.74
C ASN A 84 5.45 28.96 23.62
N PHE A 85 5.11 28.28 22.52
CA PHE A 85 5.86 28.25 21.27
C PHE A 85 5.20 29.14 20.22
N ALA A 86 5.96 29.56 19.21
CA ALA A 86 5.47 30.39 18.11
C ALA A 86 4.26 29.75 17.41
N MET A 87 3.25 30.56 17.10
CA MET A 87 2.00 30.08 16.47
C MET A 87 2.25 29.40 15.13
N ALA A 88 3.18 29.93 14.32
CA ALA A 88 3.56 29.33 13.05
C ALA A 88 4.06 27.89 13.20
N LEU A 89 4.83 27.60 14.25
CA LEU A 89 5.33 26.24 14.53
C LEU A 89 4.19 25.29 14.92
N LYS A 90 3.19 25.80 15.66
CA LYS A 90 2.00 25.00 16.03
C LYS A 90 1.15 24.65 14.80
N ILE A 91 0.99 25.60 13.88
CA ILE A 91 0.27 25.40 12.61
C ILE A 91 1.02 24.38 11.75
N TYR A 92 2.35 24.50 11.65
CA TYR A 92 3.16 23.50 10.95
C TYR A 92 2.98 22.09 11.55
N ALA A 93 3.10 21.98 12.87
CA ALA A 93 2.99 20.68 13.55
C ALA A 93 1.57 20.08 13.46
N SER A 94 0.52 20.91 13.39
CA SER A 94 -0.86 20.41 13.31
C SER A 94 -1.18 19.71 11.98
N VAL A 95 -0.46 20.02 10.89
CA VAL A 95 -0.61 19.33 9.61
C VAL A 95 -0.38 17.82 9.76
N PHE A 96 0.54 17.41 10.62
CA PHE A 96 0.82 15.98 10.86
C PHE A 96 -0.33 15.24 11.55
N LEU A 97 -1.25 15.94 12.21
CA LEU A 97 -2.45 15.33 12.77
C LEU A 97 -3.45 14.85 11.71
N LEU A 98 -3.34 15.31 10.45
CA LEU A 98 -4.14 14.79 9.34
C LEU A 98 -3.91 13.28 9.12
N ALA A 99 -2.80 12.73 9.62
CA ALA A 99 -2.58 11.29 9.63
C ALA A 99 -3.63 10.52 10.45
N LEU A 100 -4.22 11.13 11.49
CA LEU A 100 -5.19 10.47 12.37
C LEU A 100 -6.54 10.20 11.68
N PRO A 101 -7.26 11.19 11.09
CA PRO A 101 -8.48 10.91 10.36
C PRO A 101 -8.22 10.00 9.16
N LEU A 102 -7.06 10.15 8.48
CA LEU A 102 -6.69 9.28 7.37
C LEU A 102 -6.46 7.83 7.83
N PHE A 103 -5.86 7.63 9.02
CA PHE A 103 -5.70 6.32 9.62
C PHE A 103 -7.06 5.68 9.99
N VAL A 104 -8.00 6.43 10.56
CA VAL A 104 -9.33 5.90 10.92
C VAL A 104 -10.13 5.51 9.68
N ILE A 105 -10.07 6.30 8.61
CA ILE A 105 -10.80 6.03 7.36
C ILE A 105 -10.16 4.86 6.60
N SER A 106 -8.83 4.85 6.47
CA SER A 106 -8.12 3.84 5.71
C SER A 106 -6.68 3.65 6.19
N PRO A 107 -6.46 2.77 7.18
CA PRO A 107 -5.13 2.46 7.71
C PRO A 107 -4.18 2.03 6.59
N SER A 108 -4.66 1.14 5.71
CA SER A 108 -3.87 0.60 4.61
C SER A 108 -3.39 1.69 3.66
N ARG A 109 -4.26 2.63 3.26
CA ARG A 109 -3.88 3.71 2.34
C ARG A 109 -2.89 4.67 2.97
N LEU A 110 -3.04 5.02 4.25
CA LEU A 110 -2.07 5.87 4.93
C LEU A 110 -0.68 5.24 4.88
N ILE A 111 -0.58 3.96 5.20
CA ILE A 111 0.72 3.28 5.19
C ILE A 111 1.26 3.16 3.77
N THR A 112 0.41 2.88 2.78
CA THR A 112 0.83 2.88 1.37
C THR A 112 1.34 4.25 0.92
N ILE A 113 0.71 5.35 1.35
CA ILE A 113 1.21 6.71 1.07
C ILE A 113 2.57 6.94 1.76
N MET A 114 2.71 6.47 3.00
CA MET A 114 3.98 6.56 3.75
C MET A 114 5.09 5.69 3.16
N THR A 115 4.75 4.54 2.56
CA THR A 115 5.73 3.57 2.06
C THR A 115 6.04 3.70 0.58
N LEU A 116 5.11 4.19 -0.24
CA LEU A 116 5.28 4.28 -1.69
C LEU A 116 5.24 5.74 -2.17
N GLY A 117 4.81 6.71 -1.36
CA GLY A 117 4.69 8.11 -1.78
C GLY A 117 3.62 8.35 -2.87
N HIS A 118 2.80 7.34 -3.17
CA HIS A 118 1.76 7.42 -4.18
C HIS A 118 0.39 7.61 -3.51
N LEU A 119 -0.24 8.76 -3.76
CA LEU A 119 -1.63 9.03 -3.35
C LEU A 119 -2.62 8.10 -4.05
N ASN A 120 -2.26 7.65 -5.25
CA ASN A 120 -2.94 6.60 -5.99
C ASN A 120 -2.04 5.37 -6.01
N ALA A 121 -2.13 4.57 -4.95
CA ALA A 121 -1.84 3.15 -5.11
C ALA A 121 -2.97 2.53 -5.94
N SER A 122 -2.97 2.83 -7.24
CA SER A 122 -3.60 1.95 -8.22
C SER A 122 -3.08 0.57 -7.90
N HIS A 123 -3.98 -0.40 -7.73
CA HIS A 123 -3.62 -1.77 -7.42
C HIS A 123 -2.67 -2.23 -8.55
N ALA A 124 -1.38 -2.22 -8.26
CA ALA A 124 -0.34 -2.34 -9.25
C ALA A 124 -0.30 -3.80 -9.70
N GLY A 125 -1.08 -4.12 -10.74
CA GLY A 125 -1.33 -5.48 -11.20
C GLY A 125 -2.79 -5.85 -11.37
N GLU A 126 -3.72 -4.89 -11.32
CA GLU A 126 -5.10 -5.11 -11.73
C GLU A 126 -5.31 -4.84 -13.22
N LEU A 127 -5.80 -5.85 -13.93
CA LEU A 127 -6.27 -5.75 -15.31
C LEU A 127 -7.79 -5.82 -15.30
N HIS A 128 -8.43 -4.79 -15.83
CA HIS A 128 -9.89 -4.75 -15.95
C HIS A 128 -10.35 -5.78 -16.97
N LEU A 129 -11.35 -6.60 -16.59
CA LEU A 129 -11.88 -7.64 -17.46
C LEU A 129 -13.11 -7.13 -18.22
N THR A 130 -14.22 -6.93 -17.50
CA THR A 130 -15.51 -6.43 -18.02
C THR A 130 -16.36 -6.05 -16.81
N GLY A 131 -17.15 -4.97 -16.87
CA GLY A 131 -18.02 -4.56 -15.74
C GLY A 131 -17.23 -4.40 -14.43
N ASP A 132 -17.66 -5.09 -13.37
CA ASP A 132 -17.02 -5.05 -12.06
C ASP A 132 -15.96 -6.16 -11.83
N TYR A 133 -15.56 -6.88 -12.88
CA TYR A 133 -14.57 -7.96 -12.78
C TYR A 133 -13.15 -7.49 -13.10
N TYR A 134 -12.20 -7.94 -12.29
CA TYR A 134 -10.78 -7.60 -12.39
C TYR A 134 -9.92 -8.84 -12.22
N LEU A 135 -8.82 -8.91 -12.97
CA LEU A 135 -7.75 -9.86 -12.76
C LEU A 135 -6.69 -9.17 -11.91
N GLU A 136 -6.46 -9.65 -10.70
CA GLU A 136 -5.51 -9.06 -9.75
C GLU A 136 -4.37 -10.06 -9.50
N LYS A 137 -3.13 -9.58 -9.50
CA LYS A 137 -1.97 -10.42 -9.11
C LYS A 137 -2.11 -10.82 -7.63
N GLU A 138 -1.99 -12.11 -7.35
CA GLU A 138 -1.96 -12.60 -5.98
C GLU A 138 -0.64 -12.20 -5.30
N HIS A 139 -0.75 -11.50 -4.18
CA HIS A 139 0.36 -11.32 -3.25
C HIS A 139 0.45 -12.55 -2.35
N GLY A 140 1.23 -13.55 -2.78
CA GLY A 140 1.60 -14.68 -1.92
C GLY A 140 2.59 -14.27 -0.83
N MET A 141 2.65 -15.04 0.28
CA MET A 141 3.67 -14.86 1.33
C MET A 141 5.09 -15.27 0.88
N ILE A 142 5.22 -15.93 -0.27
CA ILE A 142 6.47 -16.40 -0.85
C ILE A 142 6.69 -15.61 -2.15
N GLU A 143 7.82 -14.92 -2.26
CA GLU A 143 8.24 -14.25 -3.50
C GLU A 143 8.37 -15.30 -4.61
N GLN A 144 7.35 -15.44 -5.45
CA GLN A 144 7.48 -16.15 -6.72
C GLN A 144 8.32 -15.29 -7.66
N LYS A 145 9.30 -15.90 -8.34
CA LYS A 145 10.11 -15.27 -9.38
C LYS A 145 9.21 -14.48 -10.34
N ASN A 146 9.65 -13.30 -10.77
CA ASN A 146 8.91 -12.36 -11.62
C ASN A 146 8.30 -12.95 -12.91
N THR A 147 8.71 -14.13 -13.33
CA THR A 147 8.23 -14.87 -14.49
C THR A 147 7.02 -15.78 -14.22
N GLU A 148 6.79 -16.22 -12.97
CA GLU A 148 5.67 -17.09 -12.61
C GLU A 148 4.79 -16.36 -11.60
N ALA A 149 3.90 -15.50 -12.10
CA ALA A 149 2.98 -14.76 -11.26
C ALA A 149 1.65 -15.50 -11.16
N THR A 150 1.17 -15.65 -9.95
CA THR A 150 -0.16 -16.20 -9.68
C THR A 150 -1.19 -15.07 -9.69
N TYR A 151 -2.34 -15.27 -10.32
CA TYR A 151 -3.41 -14.29 -10.46
C TYR A 151 -4.73 -14.83 -9.89
N LYS A 152 -5.60 -13.91 -9.47
CA LYS A 152 -6.97 -14.16 -9.02
C LYS A 152 -7.95 -13.31 -9.79
N ILE A 153 -9.16 -13.82 -9.97
CA ILE A 153 -10.27 -13.03 -10.52
C ILE A 153 -11.13 -12.56 -9.36
N ILE A 154 -11.33 -11.25 -9.27
CA ILE A 154 -12.17 -10.62 -8.26
C ILE A 154 -13.36 -9.92 -8.95
N ARG A 155 -14.52 -9.95 -8.29
CA ARG A 155 -15.65 -9.08 -8.58
C ARG A 155 -15.74 -8.02 -7.49
N ARG A 156 -15.71 -6.75 -7.87
CA ARG A 156 -15.90 -5.63 -6.94
C ARG A 156 -17.38 -5.42 -6.67
N MET A 157 -17.75 -5.30 -5.40
CA MET A 157 -19.11 -5.05 -4.92
C MET A 157 -19.07 -3.85 -3.97
N GLY A 158 -18.60 -2.71 -4.46
CA GLY A 158 -18.37 -1.51 -3.64
C GLY A 158 -17.14 -1.65 -2.75
N ILE A 159 -17.36 -1.67 -1.42
CA ILE A 159 -16.28 -1.81 -0.41
C ILE A 159 -15.82 -3.27 -0.21
N PHE A 160 -16.57 -4.23 -0.74
CA PHE A 160 -16.27 -5.66 -0.63
C PHE A 160 -15.85 -6.23 -1.97
N ASN A 161 -14.90 -7.18 -1.95
CA ASN A 161 -14.45 -7.89 -3.13
C ASN A 161 -14.77 -9.38 -2.99
N LYS A 162 -15.50 -9.95 -3.95
CA LYS A 162 -15.73 -11.39 -4.03
C LYS A 162 -14.64 -12.00 -4.90
N THR A 163 -13.83 -12.91 -4.35
CA THR A 163 -12.88 -13.69 -5.15
C THR A 163 -13.65 -14.83 -5.84
N LEU A 164 -13.60 -14.90 -7.16
CA LEU A 164 -14.25 -15.98 -7.92
C LEU A 164 -13.33 -17.19 -8.05
N THR A 165 -12.06 -16.96 -8.36
CA THR A 165 -11.04 -18.00 -8.48
C THR A 165 -9.68 -17.47 -8.07
N ARG A 166 -8.82 -18.38 -7.62
CA ARG A 166 -7.46 -18.14 -7.15
C ARG A 166 -6.49 -19.06 -7.89
N ASN A 167 -5.19 -18.86 -7.69
CA ASN A 167 -4.15 -19.75 -8.18
C ASN A 167 -4.04 -19.86 -9.72
N ILE A 168 -4.40 -18.80 -10.47
CA ILE A 168 -4.19 -18.79 -11.93
C ILE A 168 -2.71 -18.56 -12.20
N GLN A 169 -1.99 -19.60 -12.60
CA GLN A 169 -0.57 -19.48 -12.96
C GLN A 169 -0.45 -18.91 -14.37
N ILE A 170 0.18 -17.74 -14.50
CA ILE A 170 0.54 -17.15 -15.78
C ILE A 170 2.06 -17.04 -15.83
N ASN A 171 2.67 -17.74 -16.79
CA ASN A 171 4.13 -17.86 -16.92
C ASN A 171 4.81 -16.64 -17.58
N PHE A 172 4.10 -15.52 -17.65
CA PHE A 172 4.58 -14.24 -18.18
C PHE A 172 3.82 -13.09 -17.53
N ARG A 173 4.33 -11.86 -17.68
CA ARG A 173 3.66 -10.67 -17.16
C ARG A 173 2.62 -10.17 -18.18
N PRO A 174 1.32 -10.29 -17.90
CA PRO A 174 0.27 -9.85 -18.79
C PRO A 174 0.22 -8.32 -18.85
N ASP A 175 0.06 -7.79 -20.05
CA ASP A 175 -0.12 -6.35 -20.31
C ASP A 175 -1.59 -6.01 -20.53
N SER A 176 -2.34 -6.92 -21.15
CA SER A 176 -3.78 -6.78 -21.36
C SER A 176 -4.49 -8.13 -21.31
N VAL A 177 -5.80 -8.08 -21.02
CA VAL A 177 -6.67 -9.26 -20.97
C VAL A 177 -7.94 -8.97 -21.76
N LYS A 178 -8.38 -9.93 -22.55
CA LYS A 178 -9.66 -9.92 -23.24
C LYS A 178 -10.53 -11.05 -22.71
N VAL A 179 -11.73 -10.72 -22.27
CA VAL A 179 -12.72 -11.73 -21.88
C VAL A 179 -13.26 -12.40 -23.14
N LEU A 180 -13.13 -13.73 -23.22
CA LEU A 180 -13.70 -14.55 -24.30
C LEU A 180 -15.07 -15.09 -23.91
N PHE A 181 -15.23 -15.47 -22.64
CA PHE A 181 -16.48 -15.97 -22.08
C PHE A 181 -16.50 -15.73 -20.56
N LEU A 182 -17.62 -15.30 -20.00
CA LEU A 182 -17.74 -15.08 -18.55
C LEU A 182 -19.14 -15.49 -18.09
N ASP A 183 -19.21 -16.63 -17.42
CA ASP A 183 -20.38 -17.06 -16.67
C ASP A 183 -19.94 -17.45 -15.26
N GLU A 184 -20.44 -16.71 -14.27
CA GLU A 184 -20.11 -16.91 -12.85
C GLU A 184 -20.49 -18.30 -12.32
N LYS A 185 -21.37 -19.03 -13.01
CA LYS A 185 -21.86 -20.34 -12.55
C LYS A 185 -21.20 -21.52 -13.25
N SER A 186 -20.54 -21.31 -14.39
CA SER A 186 -20.02 -22.39 -15.22
C SER A 186 -18.54 -22.22 -15.55
N GLU A 187 -18.18 -21.17 -16.28
CA GLU A 187 -16.84 -21.04 -16.84
C GLU A 187 -16.44 -19.57 -17.09
N ILE A 188 -15.17 -19.26 -16.83
CA ILE A 188 -14.54 -18.01 -17.24
C ILE A 188 -13.41 -18.34 -18.23
N ARG A 189 -13.48 -17.77 -19.43
CA ARG A 189 -12.41 -17.85 -20.45
C ARG A 189 -11.82 -16.48 -20.70
N LEU A 190 -10.51 -16.35 -20.50
CA LEU A 190 -9.75 -15.14 -20.68
C LEU A 190 -8.65 -15.37 -21.71
N ARG A 191 -8.41 -14.39 -22.58
CA ARG A 191 -7.20 -14.33 -23.40
C ARG A 191 -6.27 -13.28 -22.83
N VAL A 192 -5.04 -13.67 -22.59
CA VAL A 192 -4.02 -12.83 -21.96
C VAL A 192 -2.91 -12.55 -22.96
N TYR A 193 -2.48 -11.29 -23.05
CA TYR A 193 -1.47 -10.84 -24.01
C TYR A 193 -0.20 -10.35 -23.31
N GLU A 194 0.95 -10.66 -23.90
CA GLU A 194 2.26 -10.17 -23.49
C GLU A 194 2.68 -8.97 -24.34
N ARG A 195 3.34 -7.98 -23.72
CA ARG A 195 3.77 -6.75 -24.43
C ARG A 195 4.93 -6.97 -25.40
N SER A 196 5.81 -7.92 -25.11
CA SER A 196 7.06 -8.15 -25.85
C SER A 196 7.01 -9.34 -26.81
N ALA A 197 5.95 -10.14 -26.79
CA ALA A 197 5.78 -11.30 -27.65
C ALA A 197 4.45 -11.22 -28.39
N SER A 198 4.42 -11.63 -29.66
CA SER A 198 3.18 -11.89 -30.42
C SER A 198 2.42 -13.12 -29.92
N ASP A 199 2.75 -13.60 -28.72
CA ASP A 199 2.20 -14.79 -28.09
C ASP A 199 1.00 -14.40 -27.23
N SER A 200 -0.06 -15.20 -27.32
CA SER A 200 -1.23 -15.08 -26.45
C SER A 200 -1.50 -16.41 -25.75
N ALA A 201 -2.04 -16.34 -24.54
CA ALA A 201 -2.48 -17.51 -23.80
C ALA A 201 -3.98 -17.44 -23.59
N ASP A 202 -4.68 -18.50 -23.99
CA ASP A 202 -6.07 -18.72 -23.62
C ASP A 202 -6.10 -19.45 -22.26
N ILE A 203 -6.79 -18.87 -21.29
CA ILE A 203 -7.00 -19.40 -19.92
C ILE A 203 -8.48 -19.71 -19.77
N SER A 204 -8.83 -20.98 -19.59
CA SER A 204 -10.18 -21.40 -19.21
C SER A 204 -10.21 -21.88 -17.76
N VAL A 205 -11.14 -21.33 -16.98
CA VAL A 205 -11.39 -21.69 -15.58
C VAL A 205 -12.81 -22.21 -15.44
N ASN A 206 -12.96 -23.50 -15.13
CA ASN A 206 -14.25 -24.10 -14.81
C ASN A 206 -14.57 -23.89 -13.32
N LEU A 207 -15.71 -23.29 -13.02
CA LEU A 207 -16.15 -22.94 -11.66
C LEU A 207 -17.06 -24.00 -11.02
N THR A 208 -17.47 -25.03 -11.77
CA THR A 208 -18.44 -26.05 -11.32
C THR A 208 -17.78 -27.26 -10.66
N ARG A 209 -16.48 -27.51 -10.89
CA ARG A 209 -15.71 -28.55 -10.19
C ARG A 209 -14.88 -27.90 -9.08
N ASN A 210 -14.95 -28.44 -7.86
CA ASN A 210 -14.00 -28.15 -6.77
C ASN A 210 -12.52 -28.45 -7.10
N ASN A 211 -12.21 -28.86 -8.34
CA ASN A 211 -10.88 -28.94 -8.91
C ASN A 211 -10.77 -27.91 -10.03
N THR A 212 -10.03 -26.84 -9.79
CA THR A 212 -9.62 -25.87 -10.81
C THR A 212 -8.67 -26.54 -11.80
N SER A 213 -9.19 -27.12 -12.88
CA SER A 213 -8.38 -27.53 -14.04
C SER A 213 -8.14 -26.31 -14.91
N PHE A 214 -6.87 -25.96 -15.11
CA PHE A 214 -6.45 -24.89 -16.01
C PHE A 214 -5.97 -25.51 -17.32
N ASP A 215 -6.62 -25.17 -18.43
CA ASP A 215 -6.04 -25.40 -19.75
C ASP A 215 -5.43 -24.08 -20.22
N ILE A 216 -4.11 -24.04 -20.28
CA ILE A 216 -3.36 -22.93 -20.85
C ILE A 216 -2.90 -23.37 -22.24
N THR A 217 -3.61 -22.92 -23.27
CA THR A 217 -3.16 -23.16 -24.65
C THR A 217 -2.35 -21.97 -25.11
N LYS A 218 -1.02 -22.14 -25.23
CA LYS A 218 -0.14 -21.15 -25.82
C LYS A 218 -0.41 -21.09 -27.33
N LYS A 219 -0.74 -19.91 -27.85
CA LYS A 219 -0.85 -19.66 -29.29
C LYS A 219 0.29 -18.76 -29.71
N THR A 220 1.27 -19.34 -30.39
CA THR A 220 2.22 -18.64 -31.27
C THR A 220 1.50 -18.29 -32.56
N GLN A 221 1.53 -17.01 -32.93
CA GLN A 221 1.10 -16.57 -34.27
C GLN A 221 2.15 -16.93 -35.32
#